data_AF-A0A7S1NMI1-F1
#
_entry.id   AF-A0A7S1NMI1-F1
#
_cell.length_a   1.000
_cell.length_b   1.000
_cell.length_c   1.000
_cell.angle_alpha   90.00
_cell.angle_beta   90.00
_cell.angle_gamma   90.00
#
_symmetry.space_group_name_H-M   'P 1'
#
loop_
_entity.id
_entity.type
_entity.pdbx_description
1 polymer ?
#
loop_
_entity_poly.entity_id
_entity_poly.type
_entity_poly.pdbx_seq_one_letter_code
_entity_poly.pdbx_strand_id
1 'polypeptide(L)'
;QVFQSIDANSAQEVRGAVADIQKAYVHHIRRAKRFIYVENQYFLGSSTHWERFDDKSFNVPCKHLVPFELAMKIVNKIRQGQPFSVYVVIPMYSEGIAQSAPLQAILYWQAQTVSMMYKKVADAIAKWGPPGAQPTDYLNFFCPANRDAVRDPSIPGDVWQSMSEDQKLLVRTRRHQIYVHSKMAIFDDEYILIGTANINQRSMDGARDTEIAIGACEEGFVVDASGRLPQGEVSGFRLNLWAEHLGCYDPVFLRPDSLECVRRVRQMAAANWAAYVDPMPQYLPHGHLLAYPYTVSATGQVTPTVKFFPDHERVRAEVMGTEPLESLWLMTT
;
A
#
# COMPACT_ATOMS: atom_id res chain seq x y z
N GLN A 1 -20.35 11.88 2.65
CA GLN A 1 -19.83 13.21 2.24
C GLN A 1 -19.05 13.05 0.94
N VAL A 2 -19.15 14.00 0.01
CA VAL A 2 -18.36 14.04 -1.23
C VAL A 2 -17.13 14.93 -1.04
N PHE A 3 -15.99 14.53 -1.59
CA PHE A 3 -14.71 15.24 -1.55
C PHE A 3 -14.12 15.32 -2.95
N GLN A 4 -13.37 16.38 -3.23
CA GLN A 4 -12.77 16.61 -4.54
C GLN A 4 -11.34 17.12 -4.43
N SER A 5 -10.52 16.77 -5.44
CA SER A 5 -9.31 17.51 -5.79
C SER A 5 -9.60 18.17 -7.14
N ILE A 6 -9.75 19.49 -7.19
CA ILE A 6 -10.20 20.18 -8.41
C ILE A 6 -9.78 21.64 -8.39
N ASP A 7 -9.55 22.23 -9.55
CA ASP A 7 -9.21 23.65 -9.70
C ASP A 7 -10.21 24.42 -10.58
N ALA A 8 -10.01 25.74 -10.64
CA ALA A 8 -10.82 26.66 -11.43
C ALA A 8 -10.73 26.42 -12.96
N ASN A 9 -9.72 25.72 -13.45
CA ASN A 9 -9.62 25.36 -14.87
C ASN A 9 -10.60 24.23 -15.22
N SER A 10 -10.92 23.39 -14.24
CA SER A 10 -11.71 22.18 -14.41
C SER A 10 -13.19 22.39 -14.07
N ALA A 11 -13.52 23.36 -13.19
CA ALA A 11 -14.90 23.73 -12.87
C ALA A 11 -15.06 25.23 -12.58
N GLN A 12 -15.96 25.90 -13.31
CA GLN A 12 -16.17 27.35 -13.24
C GLN A 12 -16.63 27.87 -11.87
N GLU A 13 -17.26 27.03 -11.07
CA GLU A 13 -17.75 27.38 -9.72
C GLU A 13 -16.66 27.34 -8.65
N VAL A 14 -15.50 26.74 -8.96
CA VAL A 14 -14.38 26.57 -8.02
C VAL A 14 -13.47 27.80 -8.06
N ARG A 15 -13.17 28.37 -6.89
CA ARG A 15 -12.19 29.44 -6.74
C ARG A 15 -10.85 28.87 -6.27
N GLY A 16 -9.85 28.88 -7.16
CA GLY A 16 -8.51 28.36 -6.85
C GLY A 16 -8.46 26.83 -6.86
N ALA A 17 -7.51 26.25 -6.13
CA ALA A 17 -7.36 24.80 -6.00
C ALA A 17 -8.05 24.28 -4.73
N VAL A 18 -8.82 23.21 -4.87
CA VAL A 18 -9.48 22.49 -3.78
C VAL A 18 -8.79 21.14 -3.61
N ALA A 19 -8.36 20.82 -2.39
CA ALA A 19 -7.66 19.58 -2.04
C ALA A 19 -8.38 18.86 -0.88
N ASP A 20 -9.70 18.72 -0.99
CA ASP A 20 -10.53 18.24 0.11
C ASP A 20 -10.37 16.73 0.34
N ILE A 21 -9.98 15.97 -0.69
CA ILE A 21 -9.65 14.55 -0.53
C ILE A 21 -8.45 14.38 0.42
N GLN A 22 -7.39 15.16 0.24
CA GLN A 22 -6.25 15.14 1.16
C GLN A 22 -6.69 15.49 2.58
N LYS A 23 -7.50 16.55 2.75
CA LYS A 23 -8.02 16.95 4.06
C LYS A 23 -8.85 15.84 4.71
N ALA A 24 -9.66 15.12 3.93
CA ALA A 24 -10.45 13.99 4.40
C ALA A 24 -9.55 12.85 4.90
N TYR A 25 -8.54 12.45 4.12
CA TYR A 25 -7.54 11.46 4.56
C TYR A 25 -6.90 11.90 5.88
N VAL A 26 -6.36 13.11 5.96
CA VAL A 26 -5.69 13.62 7.18
C VAL A 26 -6.65 13.63 8.37
N HIS A 27 -7.90 14.07 8.18
CA HIS A 27 -8.91 14.11 9.23
C HIS A 27 -9.18 12.71 9.81
N HIS A 28 -9.46 11.73 8.94
CA HIS A 28 -9.80 10.38 9.38
C HIS A 28 -8.60 9.60 9.91
N ILE A 29 -7.40 9.80 9.34
CA ILE A 29 -6.16 9.28 9.92
C ILE A 29 -5.99 9.79 11.35
N ARG A 30 -6.15 11.10 11.59
CA ARG A 30 -6.00 11.68 12.93
C ARG A 30 -7.05 11.19 13.92
N ARG A 31 -8.25 10.84 13.46
CA ARG A 31 -9.32 10.30 14.31
C ARG A 31 -9.21 8.81 14.60
N ALA A 32 -8.55 8.04 13.72
CA ALA A 32 -8.46 6.59 13.84
C ALA A 32 -7.95 6.14 15.23
N LYS A 33 -8.58 5.12 15.79
CA LYS A 33 -8.40 4.66 17.16
C LYS A 33 -7.78 3.26 17.22
N ARG A 34 -8.09 2.40 16.26
CA ARG A 34 -7.80 0.96 16.25
C ARG A 34 -6.91 0.57 15.08
N PHE A 35 -7.33 0.85 13.85
CA PHE A 35 -6.56 0.48 12.67
C PHE A 35 -6.94 1.29 11.44
N ILE A 36 -6.07 1.23 10.43
CA ILE A 36 -6.35 1.77 9.10
C ILE A 36 -6.01 0.70 8.06
N TYR A 37 -6.91 0.44 7.12
CA TYR A 37 -6.70 -0.43 5.97
C TYR A 37 -6.76 0.42 4.70
N VAL A 38 -5.74 0.34 3.86
CA VAL A 38 -5.62 1.12 2.62
C VAL A 38 -5.40 0.17 1.46
N GLU A 39 -6.16 0.34 0.39
CA GLU A 39 -5.82 -0.21 -0.93
C GLU A 39 -5.63 0.94 -1.91
N ASN A 40 -4.43 1.08 -2.47
CA ASN A 40 -4.13 2.18 -3.38
C ASN A 40 -3.18 1.79 -4.51
N GLN A 41 -3.39 2.31 -5.71
CA GLN A 41 -2.49 2.11 -6.86
C GLN A 41 -1.10 2.72 -6.65
N TYR A 42 -1.02 3.84 -5.95
CA TYR A 42 0.24 4.50 -5.61
C TYR A 42 0.30 4.77 -4.11
N PHE A 43 1.50 4.68 -3.56
CA PHE A 43 1.75 5.05 -2.18
C PHE A 43 3.10 5.75 -2.06
N LEU A 44 3.10 7.05 -2.35
CA LEU A 44 4.27 7.91 -2.25
C LEU A 44 3.82 9.29 -1.80
N GLY A 45 4.63 9.99 -1.00
CA GLY A 45 4.21 11.28 -0.45
C GLY A 45 5.03 11.77 0.72
N SER A 46 4.71 12.98 1.17
CA SER A 46 5.35 13.64 2.31
C SER A 46 6.87 13.80 2.15
N SER A 47 7.30 14.19 0.94
CA SER A 47 8.72 14.32 0.55
C SER A 47 9.54 15.23 1.45
N THR A 48 8.90 16.22 2.10
CA THR A 48 9.55 17.11 3.07
C THR A 48 10.09 16.39 4.31
N HIS A 49 9.74 15.11 4.50
CA HIS A 49 10.18 14.29 5.63
C HIS A 49 11.01 13.08 5.21
N TRP A 50 11.32 12.91 3.93
CA TRP A 50 12.20 11.84 3.48
C TRP A 50 13.62 12.07 3.99
N GLU A 51 14.26 11.00 4.46
CA GLU A 51 15.67 11.03 4.84
C GLU A 51 16.52 11.02 3.57
N ARG A 52 16.94 12.20 3.11
CA ARG A 52 17.92 12.31 2.03
C ARG A 52 19.15 13.06 2.53
N PHE A 53 20.30 12.56 2.08
CA PHE A 53 21.63 13.03 2.45
C PHE A 53 22.08 14.28 1.67
N ASP A 54 21.21 14.90 0.87
CA ASP A 54 21.54 16.07 0.05
C ASP A 54 20.49 17.20 0.09
N ASP A 55 20.98 18.43 -0.17
CA ASP A 55 20.22 19.69 -0.16
C ASP A 55 19.10 19.73 -1.23
N LYS A 56 19.08 18.80 -2.19
CA LYS A 56 18.12 18.76 -3.30
C LYS A 56 16.74 18.22 -2.91
N SER A 57 16.64 17.51 -1.79
CA SER A 57 15.42 16.89 -1.30
C SER A 57 14.27 17.88 -0.99
N PHE A 58 14.58 19.12 -0.64
CA PHE A 58 13.58 20.15 -0.32
C PHE A 58 12.67 20.51 -1.52
N ASN A 59 13.14 20.24 -2.74
CA ASN A 59 12.47 20.64 -3.97
C ASN A 59 11.60 19.55 -4.60
N VAL A 60 11.57 18.33 -4.07
CA VAL A 60 10.68 17.30 -4.61
C VAL A 60 9.22 17.74 -4.37
N PRO A 61 8.42 17.93 -5.43
CA PRO A 61 7.09 18.51 -5.30
C PRO A 61 6.07 17.43 -4.94
N CYS A 62 6.24 16.77 -3.79
CA CYS A 62 5.38 15.68 -3.31
C CYS A 62 5.04 15.84 -1.82
N LYS A 63 4.43 16.99 -1.49
CA LYS A 63 4.31 17.53 -0.13
C LYS A 63 3.05 17.12 0.62
N HIS A 64 2.12 16.38 0.00
CA HIS A 64 0.90 15.96 0.69
C HIS A 64 1.19 15.11 1.93
N LEU A 65 0.31 15.18 2.93
CA LEU A 65 0.63 14.73 4.30
C LEU A 65 0.25 13.28 4.62
N VAL A 66 -0.38 12.56 3.68
CA VAL A 66 -1.02 11.26 3.96
C VAL A 66 -0.05 10.23 4.57
N PRO A 67 1.12 9.91 3.97
CA PRO A 67 2.07 8.99 4.58
C PRO A 67 2.63 9.45 5.93
N PHE A 68 2.94 10.74 6.06
CA PHE A 68 3.45 11.29 7.32
C PHE A 68 2.43 11.20 8.45
N GLU A 69 1.16 11.52 8.19
CA GLU A 69 0.09 11.41 9.19
C GLU A 69 -0.17 9.97 9.61
N LEU A 70 -0.08 9.00 8.69
CA LEU A 70 -0.15 7.58 9.04
C LEU A 70 0.97 7.18 10.00
N ALA A 71 2.23 7.54 9.67
CA ALA A 71 3.37 7.26 10.54
C ALA A 71 3.22 7.95 11.90
N MET A 72 2.82 9.22 11.93
CA MET A 72 2.65 9.96 13.18
C MET A 72 1.48 9.44 14.03
N LYS A 73 0.40 8.94 13.41
CA LYS A 73 -0.67 8.24 14.14
C LYS A 73 -0.12 7.01 14.85
N ILE A 74 0.68 6.18 14.17
CA ILE A 74 1.33 5.02 14.78
C ILE A 74 2.26 5.46 15.93
N VAL A 75 3.13 6.44 15.69
CA VAL A 75 4.04 7.00 16.71
C VAL A 75 3.28 7.44 17.96
N ASN A 76 2.17 8.14 17.78
CA ASN A 76 1.33 8.60 18.89
C ASN A 76 0.71 7.44 19.66
N LYS A 77 0.28 6.37 18.97
CA LYS A 77 -0.30 5.18 19.59
C LYS A 77 0.74 4.36 20.37
N ILE A 78 1.95 4.21 19.82
CA ILE A 78 3.09 3.61 20.53
C ILE A 78 3.39 4.41 21.80
N ARG A 79 3.50 5.73 21.70
CA ARG A 79 3.76 6.61 22.86
C ARG A 79 2.68 6.48 23.94
N GLN A 80 1.44 6.19 23.57
CA GLN A 80 0.32 5.99 24.48
C GLN A 80 0.20 4.55 24.99
N GLY A 81 1.04 3.62 24.53
CA GLY A 81 0.93 2.20 24.84
C GLY A 81 -0.36 1.56 24.33
N GLN A 82 -0.97 2.12 23.28
CA GLN A 82 -2.24 1.65 22.72
C GLN A 82 -2.01 0.78 21.49
N PRO A 83 -2.76 -0.33 21.31
CA PRO A 83 -2.71 -1.12 20.09
C PRO A 83 -3.19 -0.28 18.90
N PHE A 84 -2.45 -0.36 17.80
CA PHE A 84 -2.81 0.27 16.55
C PHE A 84 -2.05 -0.35 15.39
N SER A 85 -2.72 -0.54 14.26
CA SER A 85 -2.12 -1.16 13.08
C SER A 85 -2.54 -0.45 11.80
N VAL A 86 -1.64 -0.41 10.83
CA VAL A 86 -1.87 0.10 9.49
C VAL A 86 -1.49 -0.98 8.49
N TYR A 87 -2.42 -1.26 7.58
CA TYR A 87 -2.28 -2.22 6.50
C TYR A 87 -2.40 -1.46 5.18
N VAL A 88 -1.39 -1.59 4.33
CA VAL A 88 -1.34 -0.94 3.02
C VAL A 88 -1.19 -2.01 1.95
N VAL A 89 -2.14 -2.08 1.04
CA VAL A 89 -2.14 -2.96 -0.12
C VAL A 89 -1.93 -2.11 -1.36
N ILE A 90 -0.84 -2.38 -2.07
CA ILE A 90 -0.39 -1.65 -3.25
C ILE A 90 -0.08 -2.66 -4.36
N PRO A 91 -0.06 -2.27 -5.65
CA PRO A 91 0.35 -3.20 -6.69
C PRO A 91 1.82 -3.58 -6.47
N MET A 92 2.23 -4.75 -6.97
CA MET A 92 3.64 -5.17 -6.89
C MET A 92 4.54 -4.15 -7.58
N TYR A 93 4.07 -3.61 -8.71
CA TYR A 93 4.59 -2.44 -9.39
C TYR A 93 3.46 -1.81 -10.20
N SER A 94 3.54 -0.50 -10.45
CA SER A 94 2.52 0.23 -11.22
C SER A 94 2.36 -0.32 -12.64
N GLU A 95 1.22 -0.08 -13.28
CA GLU A 95 0.96 -0.55 -14.64
C GLU A 95 1.99 0.01 -15.63
N GLY A 96 2.42 -0.85 -16.56
CA GLY A 96 3.38 -0.51 -17.60
C GLY A 96 4.63 -1.38 -17.56
N ILE A 97 5.66 -0.91 -18.26
CA ILE A 97 6.94 -1.62 -18.43
C ILE A 97 7.76 -1.43 -17.14
N ALA A 98 7.96 -2.50 -16.38
CA ALA A 98 8.55 -2.47 -15.03
C ALA A 98 9.95 -1.82 -14.95
N GLN A 99 10.75 -1.93 -16.00
CA GLN A 99 12.09 -1.34 -16.11
C GLN A 99 12.11 0.08 -16.71
N SER A 100 10.96 0.63 -17.08
CA SER A 100 10.90 1.98 -17.64
C SER A 100 11.30 3.03 -16.61
N ALA A 101 11.96 4.10 -17.07
CA ALA A 101 12.42 5.16 -16.17
C ALA A 101 11.29 5.80 -15.33
N PRO A 102 10.09 6.08 -15.86
CA PRO A 102 9.00 6.62 -15.05
C PRO A 102 8.51 5.65 -13.96
N LEU A 103 8.43 4.35 -14.26
CA LEU A 103 7.96 3.36 -13.28
C LEU A 103 9.00 3.12 -12.18
N GLN A 104 10.28 3.01 -12.56
CA GLN A 104 11.38 2.92 -11.58
C GLN A 104 11.49 4.18 -10.72
N ALA A 105 11.16 5.36 -11.25
CA ALA A 105 11.06 6.60 -10.47
C ALA A 105 9.95 6.53 -9.40
N ILE A 106 8.76 6.04 -9.79
CA ILE A 106 7.62 5.89 -8.87
C ILE A 106 7.95 4.92 -7.74
N LEU A 107 8.56 3.77 -8.05
CA LEU A 107 9.02 2.82 -7.04
C LEU A 107 10.08 3.41 -6.11
N TYR A 108 10.96 4.26 -6.65
CA TYR A 108 11.95 4.98 -5.86
C TYR A 108 11.27 5.92 -4.86
N TRP A 109 10.28 6.72 -5.28
CA TRP A 109 9.53 7.59 -4.38
C TRP A 109 8.72 6.83 -3.33
N GLN A 110 8.14 5.70 -3.70
CA GLN A 110 7.50 4.78 -2.77
C GLN A 110 8.51 4.29 -1.73
N ALA A 111 9.69 3.83 -2.14
CA ALA A 111 10.74 3.37 -1.24
C ALA A 111 11.20 4.47 -0.26
N GLN A 112 11.35 5.72 -0.72
CA GLN A 112 11.66 6.86 0.16
C GLN A 112 10.55 7.10 1.20
N THR A 113 9.30 7.03 0.75
CA THR A 113 8.12 7.20 1.61
C THR A 113 8.04 6.11 2.68
N VAL A 114 8.16 4.86 2.26
CA VAL A 114 8.14 3.68 3.14
C VAL A 114 9.28 3.72 4.16
N SER A 115 10.49 4.09 3.72
CA SER A 115 11.66 4.23 4.60
C SER A 115 11.45 5.30 5.67
N MET A 116 10.93 6.48 5.28
CA MET A 116 10.57 7.54 6.20
C MET A 116 9.57 7.07 7.26
N MET A 117 8.53 6.35 6.85
CA MET A 117 7.51 5.87 7.78
C MET A 117 8.08 4.84 8.76
N TYR A 118 8.81 3.83 8.27
CA TYR A 118 9.38 2.79 9.13
C TYR A 118 10.42 3.34 10.09
N LYS A 119 11.24 4.30 9.68
CA LYS A 119 12.17 5.00 10.58
C LYS A 119 11.44 5.66 11.74
N LYS A 120 10.38 6.43 11.48
CA LYS A 120 9.58 7.10 12.53
C LYS A 120 8.97 6.10 13.50
N VAL A 121 8.42 5.00 12.98
CA VAL A 121 7.85 3.92 13.80
C VAL A 121 8.94 3.26 14.66
N ALA A 122 10.09 2.91 14.08
CA ALA A 122 11.20 2.31 14.80
C ALA A 122 11.75 3.21 15.91
N ASP A 123 11.90 4.51 15.65
CA ASP A 123 12.36 5.48 16.66
C ASP A 123 11.35 5.60 17.81
N ALA A 124 10.05 5.54 17.52
CA ALA A 124 9.03 5.52 18.55
C ALA A 124 9.05 4.23 19.37
N ILE A 125 9.26 3.07 18.73
CA ILE A 125 9.40 1.78 19.42
C ILE A 125 10.63 1.80 20.33
N ALA A 126 11.77 2.27 19.85
CA ALA A 126 13.00 2.33 20.63
C ALA A 126 12.84 3.19 21.91
N LYS A 127 11.98 4.21 21.85
CA LYS A 127 11.79 5.16 22.96
C LYS A 127 10.63 4.81 23.90
N TRP A 128 9.55 4.26 23.38
CA TRP A 128 8.31 4.04 24.14
C TRP A 128 7.64 2.69 23.88
N GLY A 129 8.14 1.91 22.93
CA GLY A 129 7.56 0.62 22.57
C GLY A 129 7.81 -0.46 23.60
N PRO A 130 6.97 -1.51 23.63
CA PRO A 130 7.21 -2.65 24.50
C PRO A 130 8.44 -3.45 24.05
N PRO A 131 9.14 -4.15 24.97
CA PRO A 131 10.29 -4.96 24.63
C PRO A 131 9.99 -5.96 23.51
N GLY A 132 10.86 -6.02 22.50
CA GLY A 132 10.75 -6.94 21.37
C GLY A 132 9.76 -6.53 20.27
N ALA A 133 9.03 -5.42 20.42
CA ALA A 133 8.17 -4.89 19.37
C ALA A 133 8.94 -4.61 18.08
N GLN A 134 8.33 -4.92 16.95
CA GLN A 134 8.89 -4.67 15.63
C GLN A 134 8.10 -3.60 14.88
N PRO A 135 8.70 -2.81 13.98
CA PRO A 135 7.95 -1.85 13.18
C PRO A 135 6.79 -2.49 12.38
N THR A 136 6.96 -3.74 11.97
CA THR A 136 5.96 -4.55 11.26
C THR A 136 4.84 -5.10 12.17
N ASP A 137 4.90 -4.87 13.48
CA ASP A 137 3.74 -5.07 14.36
C ASP A 137 2.72 -3.92 14.22
N TYR A 138 3.11 -2.80 13.61
CA TYR A 138 2.28 -1.58 13.48
C TYR A 138 2.05 -1.14 12.03
N LEU A 139 3.03 -1.28 11.14
CA LEU A 139 2.95 -0.83 9.75
C LEU A 139 3.28 -1.96 8.78
N ASN A 140 2.36 -2.27 7.86
CA ASN A 140 2.47 -3.41 6.98
C ASN A 140 2.15 -3.06 5.52
N PHE A 141 3.01 -3.50 4.60
CA PHE A 141 2.82 -3.36 3.16
C PHE A 141 2.66 -4.72 2.50
N PHE A 142 1.69 -4.82 1.60
CA PHE A 142 1.34 -6.03 0.88
C PHE A 142 1.12 -5.74 -0.61
N CYS A 143 1.24 -6.77 -1.44
CA CYS A 143 0.83 -6.73 -2.83
C CYS A 143 0.09 -8.03 -3.21
N PRO A 144 -1.09 -7.96 -3.85
CA PRO A 144 -1.79 -9.14 -4.31
C PRO A 144 -1.16 -9.74 -5.58
N ALA A 145 -1.17 -11.06 -5.68
CA ALA A 145 -0.77 -11.79 -6.86
C ALA A 145 -1.56 -13.08 -7.02
N ASN A 146 -1.49 -13.66 -8.20
CA ASN A 146 -1.97 -15.01 -8.43
C ASN A 146 -0.85 -15.90 -8.96
N ARG A 147 -0.94 -17.18 -8.64
CA ARG A 147 -0.09 -18.22 -9.21
C ARG A 147 -0.87 -19.51 -9.36
N ASP A 148 -0.80 -20.09 -10.55
CA ASP A 148 -1.39 -21.39 -10.83
C ASP A 148 -0.34 -22.49 -10.72
N ALA A 149 -0.75 -23.65 -10.19
CA ALA A 149 0.01 -24.87 -10.40
C ALA A 149 0.09 -25.23 -11.90
N VAL A 150 1.05 -26.08 -12.26
CA VAL A 150 1.10 -26.65 -13.60
C VAL A 150 -0.22 -27.37 -13.88
N ARG A 151 -1.05 -26.77 -14.73
CA ARG A 151 -2.00 -27.50 -15.54
C ARG A 151 -1.27 -27.90 -16.81
N ASP A 152 -1.63 -29.03 -17.40
CA ASP A 152 -1.20 -29.41 -18.74
C ASP A 152 -2.22 -28.90 -19.77
N PRO A 153 -2.13 -27.65 -20.26
CA PRO A 153 -2.65 -27.33 -21.56
C PRO A 153 -1.51 -27.54 -22.54
N SER A 154 -1.64 -28.52 -23.42
CA SER A 154 -0.81 -28.61 -24.62
C SER A 154 -1.00 -27.32 -25.44
N ILE A 155 -0.14 -26.33 -25.25
CA ILE A 155 -0.11 -25.15 -26.10
C ILE A 155 0.38 -25.63 -27.47
N PRO A 156 -0.40 -25.44 -28.55
CA PRO A 156 0.02 -25.82 -29.89
C PRO A 156 1.38 -25.19 -30.25
N GLY A 157 2.24 -25.95 -30.93
CA GLY A 157 3.63 -25.55 -31.15
C GLY A 157 3.79 -24.27 -31.99
N ASP A 158 2.89 -24.03 -32.93
CA ASP A 158 2.79 -22.80 -33.72
C ASP A 158 2.43 -21.60 -32.84
N VAL A 159 1.47 -21.77 -31.93
CA VAL A 159 1.11 -20.73 -30.95
C VAL A 159 2.31 -20.43 -30.05
N TRP A 160 2.99 -21.45 -29.52
CA TRP A 160 4.18 -21.28 -28.68
C TRP A 160 5.31 -20.51 -29.39
N GLN A 161 5.55 -20.81 -30.67
CA GLN A 161 6.59 -20.12 -31.45
C GLN A 161 6.26 -18.65 -31.71
N SER A 162 4.97 -18.32 -31.84
CA SER A 162 4.50 -16.94 -32.07
C SER A 162 4.54 -16.05 -30.82
N MET A 163 4.61 -16.64 -29.62
CA MET A 163 4.63 -15.90 -28.35
C MET A 163 5.92 -15.07 -28.16
N SER A 164 5.78 -13.90 -27.53
CA SER A 164 6.90 -13.13 -27.01
C SER A 164 7.62 -13.87 -25.88
N GLU A 165 8.84 -13.47 -25.55
CA GLU A 165 9.57 -14.07 -24.43
C GLU A 165 8.88 -13.84 -23.08
N ASP A 166 8.23 -12.69 -22.89
CA ASP A 166 7.46 -12.40 -21.67
C ASP A 166 6.22 -13.30 -21.56
N GLN A 167 5.54 -13.58 -22.68
CA GLN A 167 4.42 -14.52 -22.72
C GLN A 167 4.88 -15.95 -22.39
N LYS A 168 5.99 -16.40 -22.98
CA LYS A 168 6.58 -17.71 -22.67
C LYS A 168 7.02 -17.79 -21.20
N LEU A 169 7.56 -16.71 -20.64
CA LEU A 169 7.95 -16.65 -19.24
C LEU A 169 6.73 -16.76 -18.34
N LEU A 170 5.65 -16.01 -18.60
CA LEU A 170 4.40 -16.09 -17.87
C LEU A 170 3.80 -17.51 -17.91
N VAL A 171 3.82 -18.18 -19.07
CA VAL A 171 3.35 -19.57 -19.19
C VAL A 171 4.19 -20.52 -18.33
N ARG A 172 5.52 -20.32 -18.28
CA ARG A 172 6.43 -21.17 -17.50
C ARG A 172 6.30 -20.94 -16.00
N THR A 173 6.21 -19.69 -15.55
CA THR A 173 6.22 -19.34 -14.11
C THR A 173 4.82 -19.39 -13.50
N ARG A 174 3.81 -19.21 -14.35
CA ARG A 174 2.37 -19.21 -14.05
C ARG A 174 1.97 -18.23 -12.96
N ARG A 175 2.74 -17.14 -12.81
CA ARG A 175 2.55 -16.15 -11.76
C ARG A 175 2.44 -14.76 -12.35
N HIS A 176 1.57 -13.94 -11.78
CA HIS A 176 1.52 -12.52 -12.09
C HIS A 176 0.87 -11.74 -10.95
N GLN A 177 1.16 -10.44 -10.86
CA GLN A 177 0.46 -9.59 -9.91
C GLN A 177 -1.04 -9.53 -10.24
N ILE A 178 -1.86 -9.40 -9.21
CA ILE A 178 -3.23 -8.91 -9.35
C ILE A 178 -3.12 -7.41 -9.15
N TYR A 179 -3.44 -6.66 -10.20
CA TYR A 179 -3.16 -5.23 -10.21
C TYR A 179 -4.13 -4.47 -9.30
N VAL A 180 -3.60 -3.84 -8.26
CA VAL A 180 -4.38 -2.99 -7.35
C VAL A 180 -4.60 -1.63 -8.01
N HIS A 181 -5.78 -1.46 -8.59
CA HIS A 181 -6.24 -0.17 -9.10
C HIS A 181 -7.15 0.57 -8.11
N SER A 182 -7.45 -0.04 -6.96
CA SER A 182 -8.23 0.54 -5.86
C SER A 182 -7.69 1.93 -5.47
N LYS A 183 -8.57 2.80 -4.98
CA LYS A 183 -8.23 4.00 -4.21
C LYS A 183 -9.20 4.12 -3.04
N MET A 184 -8.91 3.38 -1.99
CA MET A 184 -9.81 3.21 -0.86
C MET A 184 -9.05 3.19 0.47
N ALA A 185 -9.68 3.72 1.51
CA ALA A 185 -9.22 3.56 2.89
C ALA A 185 -10.40 3.31 3.84
N ILE A 186 -10.24 2.34 4.74
CA ILE A 186 -11.15 2.02 5.84
C ILE A 186 -10.47 2.42 7.15
N PHE A 187 -11.23 3.11 8.00
CA PHE A 187 -10.79 3.57 9.31
C PHE A 187 -11.67 2.89 10.35
N ASP A 188 -11.06 2.09 11.22
CA ASP A 188 -11.67 1.43 12.37
C ASP A 188 -12.93 0.57 12.12
N ASP A 189 -13.19 0.14 10.89
CA ASP A 189 -14.46 -0.45 10.43
C ASP A 189 -15.70 0.48 10.60
N GLU A 190 -15.50 1.77 10.88
CA GLU A 190 -16.58 2.75 11.09
C GLU A 190 -16.76 3.71 9.90
N TYR A 191 -15.71 3.93 9.13
CA TYR A 191 -15.70 4.89 8.03
C TYR A 191 -14.91 4.35 6.85
N ILE A 192 -15.42 4.57 5.65
CA ILE A 192 -14.77 4.23 4.39
C ILE A 192 -14.68 5.44 3.49
N LEU A 193 -13.54 5.63 2.85
CA LEU A 193 -13.30 6.61 1.79
C LEU A 193 -12.99 5.84 0.51
N ILE A 194 -13.79 6.03 -0.54
CA ILE A 194 -13.59 5.40 -1.87
C ILE A 194 -13.62 6.50 -2.92
N GLY A 195 -12.72 6.45 -3.90
CA GLY A 195 -12.72 7.42 -4.99
C GLY A 195 -11.77 7.10 -6.11
N THR A 196 -11.34 8.14 -6.80
CA THR A 196 -10.38 8.08 -7.93
C THR A 196 -8.96 8.48 -7.51
N ALA A 197 -8.83 9.19 -6.38
CA ALA A 197 -7.57 9.78 -5.94
C ALA A 197 -6.55 8.77 -5.38
N ASN A 198 -5.40 8.68 -6.06
CA ASN A 198 -4.27 7.91 -5.59
C ASN A 198 -3.54 8.57 -4.40
N ILE A 199 -2.79 7.80 -3.61
CA ILE A 199 -1.88 8.38 -2.59
C ILE A 199 -0.57 8.75 -3.27
N ASN A 200 -0.63 9.87 -4.00
CA ASN A 200 0.48 10.57 -4.62
C ASN A 200 0.14 12.07 -4.69
N GLN A 201 1.08 12.91 -5.10
CA GLN A 201 0.82 14.34 -5.24
C GLN A 201 -0.14 14.63 -6.39
N ARG A 202 -0.03 13.91 -7.52
CA ARG A 202 -0.94 14.07 -8.66
C ARG A 202 -2.43 14.12 -8.26
N SER A 203 -2.86 13.24 -7.37
CA SER A 203 -4.25 13.19 -6.91
C SER A 203 -4.53 14.03 -5.66
N MET A 204 -3.53 14.25 -4.79
CA MET A 204 -3.72 14.93 -3.49
C MET A 204 -3.53 16.46 -3.54
N ASP A 205 -3.03 16.99 -4.64
CA ASP A 205 -2.63 18.41 -4.78
C ASP A 205 -3.81 19.38 -4.91
N GLY A 206 -4.84 18.99 -5.68
CA GLY A 206 -5.96 19.86 -6.02
C GLY A 206 -5.78 20.71 -7.27
N ALA A 207 -4.54 20.91 -7.75
CA ALA A 207 -4.24 21.65 -8.99
C ALA A 207 -3.47 20.81 -10.02
N ARG A 208 -3.49 19.48 -9.89
CA ARG A 208 -2.91 18.52 -10.84
C ARG A 208 -4.03 17.75 -11.53
N ASP A 209 -4.30 16.51 -11.13
CA ASP A 209 -5.41 15.75 -11.68
C ASP A 209 -6.70 16.11 -10.94
N THR A 210 -7.83 16.12 -11.67
CA THR A 210 -9.16 16.28 -11.09
C THR A 210 -9.61 14.94 -10.53
N GLU A 211 -9.98 14.89 -9.26
CA GLU A 211 -10.36 13.66 -8.55
C GLU A 211 -11.64 13.84 -7.75
N ILE A 212 -12.35 12.74 -7.53
CA ILE A 212 -13.55 12.67 -6.68
C ILE A 212 -13.46 11.50 -5.71
N ALA A 213 -13.98 11.67 -4.49
CA ALA A 213 -14.13 10.62 -3.53
C ALA A 213 -15.43 10.78 -2.71
N ILE A 214 -15.95 9.66 -2.22
CA ILE A 214 -17.07 9.61 -1.28
C ILE A 214 -16.56 9.01 0.01
N GLY A 215 -16.87 9.69 1.10
CA GLY A 215 -16.76 9.15 2.45
C GLY A 215 -18.12 8.72 2.98
N ALA A 216 -18.18 7.53 3.56
CA ALA A 216 -19.40 6.95 4.11
C ALA A 216 -19.15 6.32 5.48
N CYS A 217 -20.17 6.36 6.33
CA CYS A 217 -20.26 5.65 7.59
C CYS A 217 -21.71 5.30 7.86
N GLU A 218 -21.93 4.34 8.77
CA GLU A 218 -23.26 3.93 9.21
C GLU A 218 -23.54 4.47 10.61
N GLU A 219 -24.73 5.03 10.81
CA GLU A 219 -25.14 5.50 12.13
C GLU A 219 -25.21 4.34 13.14
N GLY A 220 -24.66 4.55 14.34
CA GLY A 220 -24.65 3.53 15.39
C GLY A 220 -23.54 2.47 15.28
N PHE A 221 -22.82 2.39 14.16
CA PHE A 221 -21.68 1.48 13.96
C PHE A 221 -20.34 2.22 14.09
N VAL A 222 -20.10 2.80 15.26
CA VAL A 222 -18.90 3.59 15.56
C VAL A 222 -18.13 3.00 16.72
N VAL A 223 -16.81 3.26 16.78
CA VAL A 223 -16.00 2.86 17.94
C VAL A 223 -16.36 3.74 19.13
N ASP A 224 -17.12 3.18 20.07
CA ASP A 224 -17.53 3.84 21.30
C ASP A 224 -16.66 3.44 22.50
N ALA A 225 -16.91 4.08 23.65
CA ALA A 225 -16.20 3.79 24.90
C ALA A 225 -16.59 2.43 25.52
N SER A 226 -17.63 1.77 25.01
CA SER A 226 -18.07 0.44 25.50
C SER A 226 -17.16 -0.68 25.02
N GLY A 227 -16.29 -0.41 24.03
CA GLY A 227 -15.38 -1.40 23.45
C GLY A 227 -16.07 -2.34 22.44
N ARG A 228 -17.33 -2.07 22.08
CA ARG A 228 -18.03 -2.82 21.03
C ARG A 228 -17.40 -2.52 19.68
N LEU A 229 -17.20 -3.57 18.89
CA LEU A 229 -16.63 -3.45 17.55
C LEU A 229 -17.71 -3.00 16.56
N PRO A 230 -17.43 -2.07 15.64
CA PRO A 230 -18.30 -1.81 14.50
C PRO A 230 -18.44 -3.07 13.64
N GLN A 231 -19.68 -3.53 13.46
CA GLN A 231 -20.03 -4.71 12.65
C GLN A 231 -21.10 -4.36 11.60
N GLY A 232 -21.05 -3.15 11.05
CA GLY A 232 -21.90 -2.73 9.93
C GLY A 232 -21.36 -3.19 8.57
N GLU A 233 -21.94 -2.67 7.49
CA GLU A 233 -21.54 -2.89 6.10
C GLU A 233 -20.07 -2.53 5.85
N VAL A 234 -19.51 -1.48 6.47
CA VAL A 234 -18.06 -1.16 6.33
C VAL A 234 -17.19 -2.31 6.82
N SER A 235 -17.54 -2.88 7.98
CA SER A 235 -16.84 -4.04 8.57
C SER A 235 -17.02 -5.29 7.71
N GLY A 236 -18.24 -5.54 7.23
CA GLY A 236 -18.56 -6.64 6.33
C GLY A 236 -17.79 -6.56 5.01
N PHE A 237 -17.73 -5.37 4.40
CA PHE A 237 -16.97 -5.12 3.18
C PHE A 237 -15.48 -5.41 3.37
N ARG A 238 -14.89 -4.91 4.47
CA ARG A 238 -13.48 -5.17 4.81
C ARG A 238 -13.20 -6.66 5.05
N LEU A 239 -14.10 -7.38 5.74
CA LEU A 239 -13.99 -8.82 5.95
C LEU A 239 -14.07 -9.60 4.63
N ASN A 240 -14.93 -9.20 3.70
CA ASN A 240 -15.03 -9.83 2.38
C ASN A 240 -13.77 -9.61 1.54
N LEU A 241 -13.20 -8.40 1.54
CA LEU A 241 -11.90 -8.14 0.90
C LEU A 241 -10.78 -8.98 1.52
N TRP A 242 -10.77 -9.11 2.85
CA TRP A 242 -9.79 -9.96 3.52
C TRP A 242 -10.02 -11.43 3.22
N ALA A 243 -11.25 -11.89 3.08
CA ALA A 243 -11.54 -13.27 2.67
C ALA A 243 -11.07 -13.57 1.24
N GLU A 244 -11.19 -12.62 0.31
CA GLU A 244 -10.60 -12.69 -1.03
C GLU A 244 -9.07 -12.76 -0.96
N HIS A 245 -8.45 -11.78 -0.29
CA HIS A 245 -7.00 -11.63 -0.22
C HIS A 245 -6.31 -12.74 0.58
N LEU A 246 -6.94 -13.24 1.63
CA LEU A 246 -6.36 -14.26 2.53
C LEU A 246 -6.90 -15.66 2.25
N GLY A 247 -7.94 -15.80 1.43
CA GLY A 247 -8.52 -17.09 1.04
C GLY A 247 -9.31 -17.77 2.17
N CYS A 248 -9.57 -17.08 3.27
CA CYS A 248 -10.37 -17.60 4.38
C CYS A 248 -11.00 -16.49 5.24
N TYR A 249 -11.97 -16.90 6.05
CA TYR A 249 -12.40 -16.15 7.22
C TYR A 249 -11.72 -16.73 8.47
N ASP A 250 -11.27 -15.84 9.36
CA ASP A 250 -10.71 -16.19 10.67
C ASP A 250 -11.23 -15.16 11.69
N PRO A 251 -11.81 -15.57 12.83
CA PRO A 251 -12.31 -14.64 13.85
C PRO A 251 -11.27 -13.61 14.32
N VAL A 252 -9.98 -13.92 14.23
CA VAL A 252 -8.91 -12.96 14.56
C VAL A 252 -8.99 -11.68 13.71
N PHE A 253 -9.53 -11.77 12.49
CA PHE A 253 -9.70 -10.65 11.56
C PHE A 253 -10.77 -9.65 12.00
N LEU A 254 -11.57 -9.95 13.03
CA LEU A 254 -12.47 -8.97 13.67
C LEU A 254 -11.70 -7.93 14.49
N ARG A 255 -10.43 -8.21 14.82
CA ARG A 255 -9.56 -7.33 15.60
C ARG A 255 -8.28 -6.98 14.83
N PRO A 256 -8.35 -6.19 13.74
CA PRO A 256 -7.16 -5.79 13.00
C PRO A 256 -6.15 -5.01 13.86
N ASP A 257 -6.60 -4.32 14.92
CA ASP A 257 -5.75 -3.65 15.90
C ASP A 257 -4.87 -4.60 16.73
N SER A 258 -5.24 -5.89 16.82
CA SER A 258 -4.54 -6.85 17.66
C SER A 258 -3.25 -7.35 17.02
N LEU A 259 -2.24 -7.55 17.86
CA LEU A 259 -0.96 -8.13 17.44
C LEU A 259 -1.12 -9.54 16.86
N GLU A 260 -2.08 -10.31 17.38
CA GLU A 260 -2.43 -11.63 16.87
C GLU A 260 -2.91 -11.56 15.42
N CYS A 261 -3.83 -10.65 15.11
CA CYS A 261 -4.32 -10.42 13.76
C CYS A 261 -3.19 -9.98 12.82
N VAL A 262 -2.39 -8.98 13.22
CA VAL A 262 -1.24 -8.51 12.42
C VAL A 262 -0.30 -9.66 12.09
N ARG A 263 0.07 -10.48 13.07
CA ARG A 263 0.97 -11.61 12.87
C ARG A 263 0.34 -12.69 11.99
N ARG A 264 -0.94 -12.98 12.16
CA ARG A 264 -1.66 -13.95 11.32
C ARG A 264 -1.64 -13.53 9.85
N VAL A 265 -2.03 -12.29 9.56
CA VAL A 265 -2.04 -11.73 8.19
C VAL A 265 -0.63 -11.78 7.59
N ARG A 266 0.38 -11.33 8.33
CA ARG A 266 1.78 -11.37 7.86
C ARG A 266 2.30 -12.78 7.60
N GLN A 267 1.96 -13.74 8.45
CA GLN A 267 2.41 -15.12 8.30
C GLN A 267 1.81 -15.75 7.04
N MET A 268 0.53 -15.51 6.77
CA MET A 268 -0.13 -15.95 5.54
C MET A 268 0.48 -15.27 4.31
N ALA A 269 0.69 -13.96 4.37
CA ALA A 269 1.28 -13.18 3.28
C ALA A 269 2.74 -13.59 2.97
N ALA A 270 3.51 -13.96 4.00
CA ALA A 270 4.87 -14.47 3.86
C ALA A 270 4.89 -15.90 3.26
N ALA A 271 3.97 -16.77 3.66
CA ALA A 271 3.82 -18.10 3.06
C ALA A 271 3.44 -18.00 1.58
N ASN A 272 2.53 -17.08 1.24
CA ASN A 272 2.19 -16.78 -0.14
C ASN A 272 3.39 -16.22 -0.93
N TRP A 273 4.17 -15.29 -0.36
CA TRP A 273 5.39 -14.78 -1.02
C TRP A 273 6.39 -15.91 -1.29
N ALA A 274 6.65 -16.79 -0.32
CA ALA A 274 7.53 -17.93 -0.50
C ALA A 274 7.06 -18.85 -1.64
N ALA A 275 5.76 -19.16 -1.68
CA ALA A 275 5.16 -19.94 -2.77
C ALA A 275 5.18 -19.20 -4.12
N TYR A 276 5.06 -17.87 -4.12
CA TYR A 276 5.10 -17.04 -5.33
C TYR A 276 6.48 -17.02 -5.97
N VAL A 277 7.55 -16.97 -5.17
CA VAL A 277 8.94 -16.92 -5.68
C VAL A 277 9.54 -18.30 -5.98
N ASP A 278 8.91 -19.39 -5.52
CA ASP A 278 9.39 -20.75 -5.72
C ASP A 278 9.67 -21.06 -7.21
N PRO A 279 10.78 -21.73 -7.56
CA PRO A 279 11.06 -22.12 -8.94
C PRO A 279 9.98 -23.01 -9.57
N MET A 280 9.30 -23.85 -8.77
CA MET A 280 8.25 -24.74 -9.23
C MET A 280 6.88 -24.02 -9.25
N PRO A 281 6.15 -24.01 -10.38
CA PRO A 281 4.79 -23.47 -10.43
C PRO A 281 3.83 -24.26 -9.53
N GLN A 282 3.23 -23.56 -8.57
CA GLN A 282 2.30 -24.10 -7.58
C GLN A 282 1.24 -23.05 -7.23
N TYR A 283 0.11 -23.51 -6.69
CA TYR A 283 -0.89 -22.59 -6.14
C TYR A 283 -0.32 -21.86 -4.92
N LEU A 284 -0.81 -20.65 -4.68
CA LEU A 284 -0.58 -19.98 -3.41
C LEU A 284 -1.29 -20.77 -2.29
N PRO A 285 -0.65 -20.96 -1.11
CA PRO A 285 -1.22 -21.75 -0.01
C PRO A 285 -2.44 -21.08 0.67
N HIS A 286 -2.63 -19.77 0.44
CA HIS A 286 -3.76 -19.00 0.94
C HIS A 286 -4.47 -18.27 -0.22
N GLY A 287 -5.02 -17.09 0.02
CA GLY A 287 -5.54 -16.21 -1.04
C GLY A 287 -4.42 -15.52 -1.82
N HIS A 288 -4.69 -14.29 -2.26
CA HIS A 288 -3.84 -13.54 -3.17
C HIS A 288 -2.78 -12.65 -2.49
N LEU A 289 -2.91 -12.36 -1.19
CA LEU A 289 -2.08 -11.37 -0.51
C LEU A 289 -0.65 -11.86 -0.34
N LEU A 290 0.33 -11.16 -0.92
CA LEU A 290 1.75 -11.37 -0.65
C LEU A 290 2.27 -10.30 0.31
N ALA A 291 3.27 -10.67 1.12
CA ALA A 291 4.10 -9.65 1.76
C ALA A 291 4.78 -8.83 0.65
N TYR A 292 4.71 -7.50 0.71
CA TYR A 292 5.49 -6.69 -0.22
C TYR A 292 6.98 -7.02 0.00
N PRO A 293 7.82 -7.15 -1.06
CA PRO A 293 9.21 -7.62 -0.97
C PRO A 293 10.19 -6.66 -0.26
N TYR A 294 9.84 -6.21 0.94
CA TYR A 294 10.64 -5.44 1.86
C TYR A 294 11.05 -6.30 3.06
N THR A 295 12.30 -6.13 3.48
CA THR A 295 12.82 -6.52 4.78
C THR A 295 12.97 -5.26 5.62
N VAL A 296 12.45 -5.29 6.84
CA VAL A 296 12.48 -4.15 7.77
C VAL A 296 13.23 -4.55 9.03
N SER A 297 14.29 -3.83 9.36
CA SER A 297 15.06 -4.06 10.60
C SER A 297 14.36 -3.45 11.82
N ALA A 298 14.83 -3.80 13.02
CA ALA A 298 14.39 -3.17 14.27
C ALA A 298 14.68 -1.66 14.34
N THR A 299 15.64 -1.16 13.55
CA THR A 299 15.97 0.28 13.46
C THR A 299 15.15 1.01 12.39
N GLY A 300 14.23 0.31 11.71
CA GLY A 300 13.39 0.88 10.65
C GLY A 300 14.09 0.97 9.30
N GLN A 301 15.27 0.35 9.14
CA GLN A 301 15.94 0.27 7.84
C GLN A 301 15.16 -0.66 6.92
N VAL A 302 14.83 -0.17 5.73
CA VAL A 302 14.11 -0.91 4.70
C VAL A 302 15.08 -1.34 3.62
N THR A 303 15.14 -2.64 3.33
CA THR A 303 15.91 -3.23 2.24
C THR A 303 15.02 -4.16 1.43
N PRO A 304 15.30 -4.39 0.14
CA PRO A 304 14.49 -5.31 -0.63
C PRO A 304 14.81 -6.77 -0.27
N THR A 305 13.78 -7.62 -0.18
CA THR A 305 13.96 -9.08 0.01
C THR A 305 14.58 -9.74 -1.23
N VAL A 306 14.27 -9.20 -2.41
CA VAL A 306 14.85 -9.57 -3.71
C VAL A 306 15.21 -8.32 -4.47
N LYS A 307 16.36 -8.30 -5.16
CA LYS A 307 16.83 -7.08 -5.85
C LYS A 307 15.88 -6.64 -6.97
N PHE A 308 15.42 -7.58 -7.77
CA PHE A 308 14.51 -7.37 -8.90
C PHE A 308 13.19 -8.08 -8.65
N PHE A 309 12.10 -7.60 -9.23
CA PHE A 309 10.83 -8.33 -9.18
C PHE A 309 10.97 -9.70 -9.83
N PRO A 310 10.28 -10.74 -9.30
CA PRO A 310 10.28 -12.06 -9.90
C PRO A 310 9.82 -11.98 -11.37
N ASP A 311 10.53 -12.66 -12.27
CA ASP A 311 10.34 -12.63 -13.74
C ASP A 311 10.87 -11.37 -14.45
N HIS A 312 11.46 -10.43 -13.71
CA HIS A 312 12.02 -9.18 -14.27
C HIS A 312 13.53 -9.02 -14.06
N GLU A 313 14.24 -10.08 -13.69
CA GLU A 313 15.68 -10.06 -13.42
C GLU A 313 16.49 -9.71 -14.67
N ARG A 314 16.05 -10.19 -15.85
CA ARG A 314 16.70 -9.92 -17.14
C ARG A 314 16.64 -8.44 -17.51
N VAL A 315 15.51 -7.80 -17.22
CA VAL A 315 15.27 -6.38 -17.52
C VAL A 315 15.65 -5.46 -16.36
N ARG A 316 16.11 -6.03 -15.25
CA ARG A 316 16.62 -5.32 -14.07
C ARG A 316 15.62 -4.34 -13.45
N ALA A 317 14.33 -4.69 -13.40
CA ALA A 317 13.33 -3.86 -12.71
C ALA A 317 13.51 -3.98 -11.19
N GLU A 318 14.12 -2.97 -10.56
CA GLU A 318 14.47 -2.99 -9.14
C GLU A 318 13.25 -2.78 -8.25
N VAL A 319 13.16 -3.54 -7.15
CA VAL A 319 12.06 -3.45 -6.17
C VAL A 319 12.03 -2.09 -5.47
N MET A 320 13.20 -1.50 -5.23
CA MET A 320 13.35 -0.20 -4.59
C MET A 320 13.32 0.96 -5.60
N GLY A 321 13.13 0.69 -6.89
CA GLY A 321 13.22 1.68 -7.95
C GLY A 321 14.63 2.24 -8.15
N THR A 322 14.75 3.16 -9.10
CA THR A 322 16.00 3.88 -9.38
C THR A 322 15.76 5.37 -9.26
N GLU A 323 16.74 6.09 -8.71
CA GLU A 323 16.64 7.54 -8.56
C GLU A 323 16.40 8.22 -9.92
N PRO A 324 15.33 9.03 -10.04
CA PRO A 324 15.01 9.65 -11.31
C PRO A 324 15.76 10.97 -11.54
N LEU A 325 15.95 11.29 -12.81
CA LEU A 325 16.32 12.63 -13.24
C LEU A 325 15.30 13.67 -12.77
N GLU A 326 15.76 14.88 -12.44
CA GLU A 326 14.93 16.00 -11.98
C GLU A 326 13.76 16.31 -12.93
N SER A 327 13.96 16.12 -14.23
CA SER A 327 12.92 16.31 -15.26
C SER A 327 11.71 15.37 -15.12
N LEU A 328 11.85 14.25 -14.42
CA LEU A 328 10.76 13.30 -14.19
C LEU A 328 10.01 13.55 -12.88
N TRP A 329 10.51 14.41 -11.98
CA TRP A 329 9.97 14.54 -10.62
C TRP A 329 8.50 14.95 -10.62
N LEU A 330 8.12 15.99 -11.37
CA LEU A 330 6.73 16.45 -11.42
C LEU A 330 5.79 15.39 -12.02
N MET A 331 6.28 14.60 -12.99
CA MET A 331 5.51 13.59 -13.71
C MET A 331 5.27 12.31 -12.89
N THR A 332 6.21 12.00 -11.99
CA THR A 332 6.27 10.71 -11.26
C THR A 332 5.92 10.85 -9.78
N THR A 333 5.55 12.06 -9.34
CA THR A 333 5.05 12.35 -7.99
C THR A 333 3.55 12.60 -7.96
#